data_AF-A0A949P9J6-F1
#
_entry.id   AF-A0A949P9J6-F1
#
_cell.length_a   1.000
_cell.length_b   1.000
_cell.length_c   1.000
_cell.angle_alpha   90.00
_cell.angle_beta   90.00
_cell.angle_gamma   90.00
#
_symmetry.space_group_name_H-M   'P 1'
#
loop_
_entity.id
_entity.type
_entity.pdbx_description
1 polymer ?
#
loop_
_entity_poly.entity_id
_entity_poly.type
_entity_poly.pdbx_seq_one_letter_code
_entity_poly.pdbx_strand_id
1 'polypeptide(L)'
;MRDLRLMAASRHPAQQVVVAFTALILLGTLLLLLPLATGGQQGVGLENALFMATSAATVTGLTTVSIDEFSIFGELVILALIQIGGFGIMTISSLLLLIASNRMGLRQRMLARAEIGAVDLGDLRQLVWAIARITLGIEAALATILFVRFLQAGYEDNAGSAA
;
A
#
# COMPACT_ATOMS: atom_id res chain seq x y z
N MET A 1 31.50 16.91 15.44
CA MET A 1 30.38 17.46 14.64
C MET A 1 30.61 17.29 13.12
N ARG A 2 31.20 16.17 12.66
CA ARG A 2 31.51 15.91 11.25
C ARG A 2 30.63 14.82 10.61
N ASP A 3 29.76 14.17 11.40
CA ASP A 3 29.09 12.92 10.99
C ASP A 3 27.63 13.10 10.55
N LEU A 4 27.03 14.27 10.75
CA LEU A 4 25.64 14.54 10.35
C LEU A 4 25.49 14.99 8.88
N ARG A 5 26.60 15.15 8.15
CA ARG A 5 26.60 15.57 6.73
C ARG A 5 26.66 14.42 5.74
N LEU A 6 26.83 13.17 6.18
CA LEU A 6 26.97 12.00 5.29
C LEU A 6 25.63 11.37 4.87
N MET A 7 24.50 11.74 5.47
CA MET A 7 23.17 11.21 5.11
C MET A 7 22.40 12.09 4.12
N ALA A 8 22.96 13.23 3.69
CA ALA A 8 22.50 13.97 2.52
C ALA A 8 23.22 13.45 1.27
N ALA A 9 23.28 12.13 1.11
CA ALA A 9 23.80 11.52 -0.10
C ALA A 9 22.85 11.86 -1.24
N SER A 10 23.40 12.47 -2.29
CA SER A 10 22.84 12.63 -3.62
C SER A 10 22.42 11.28 -4.21
N ARG A 11 21.40 10.63 -3.64
CA ARG A 11 20.94 9.30 -4.05
C ARG A 11 19.98 9.47 -5.21
N HIS A 12 20.22 8.68 -6.26
CA HIS A 12 19.33 8.61 -7.41
C HIS A 12 17.88 8.34 -6.92
N PRO A 13 16.85 8.98 -7.48
CA PRO A 13 15.47 8.82 -7.00
C PRO A 13 15.03 7.34 -6.94
N ALA A 14 15.52 6.51 -7.87
CA ALA A 14 15.31 5.07 -7.84
C ALA A 14 15.89 4.38 -6.58
N GLN A 15 17.07 4.80 -6.11
CA GLN A 15 17.68 4.24 -4.89
C GLN A 15 16.88 4.62 -3.64
N GLN A 16 16.27 5.80 -3.62
CA GLN A 16 15.40 6.20 -2.50
C GLN A 16 14.16 5.31 -2.41
N VAL A 17 13.56 4.98 -3.55
CA VAL A 17 12.41 4.05 -3.60
C VAL A 17 12.82 2.66 -3.10
N VAL A 18 13.96 2.13 -3.55
CA VAL A 18 14.46 0.83 -3.09
C VAL A 18 14.67 0.82 -1.57
N VAL A 19 15.34 1.84 -1.02
CA VAL A 19 15.58 1.93 0.43
C VAL A 19 14.26 2.03 1.20
N ALA A 20 13.30 2.80 0.71
CA ALA A 20 11.98 2.93 1.35
C ALA A 20 11.21 1.60 1.37
N PHE A 21 11.16 0.89 0.25
CA PHE A 21 10.51 -0.42 0.17
C PHE A 21 11.22 -1.47 1.02
N THR A 22 12.56 -1.52 0.99
CA THR A 22 13.31 -2.43 1.86
C THR A 22 13.03 -2.16 3.34
N ALA A 23 13.02 -0.89 3.75
CA ALA A 23 12.71 -0.52 5.14
C ALA A 23 11.28 -0.90 5.53
N LEU A 24 10.31 -0.66 4.64
CA LEU A 24 8.91 -1.04 4.85
C LEU A 24 8.75 -2.55 5.01
N ILE A 25 9.39 -3.35 4.14
CA ILE A 25 9.36 -4.81 4.20
C ILE A 25 9.99 -5.31 5.49
N LEU A 26 11.18 -4.82 5.85
CA LEU A 26 11.86 -5.23 7.09
C LEU A 26 11.05 -4.86 8.35
N LEU A 27 10.43 -3.69 8.37
CA LEU A 27 9.54 -3.28 9.45
C LEU A 27 8.31 -4.20 9.53
N GLY A 28 7.69 -4.51 8.39
CA GLY A 28 6.57 -5.45 8.30
C GLY A 28 6.94 -6.84 8.80
N THR A 29 8.08 -7.38 8.37
CA THR A 29 8.61 -8.67 8.82
C THR A 29 8.80 -8.69 10.33
N LEU A 30 9.42 -7.64 10.89
CA LEU A 30 9.62 -7.55 12.33
C LEU A 30 8.29 -7.53 13.07
N LEU A 31 7.31 -6.74 12.58
CA LEU A 31 5.98 -6.66 13.17
C LEU A 31 5.23 -8.00 13.13
N LEU A 32 5.34 -8.76 12.04
CA LEU A 32 4.72 -10.08 11.88
C LEU A 32 5.40 -11.18 12.70
N LEU A 33 6.66 -10.99 13.10
CA LEU A 33 7.37 -11.90 13.99
C LEU A 33 7.00 -11.71 15.47
N LEU A 34 6.28 -10.65 15.83
CA LEU A 34 5.82 -10.49 17.21
C LEU A 34 4.82 -11.60 17.56
N PRO A 35 4.84 -12.12 18.80
CA PRO A 35 3.86 -13.10 19.25
C PRO A 35 2.42 -12.54 19.27
N LEU A 36 2.26 -11.21 19.24
CA LEU A 36 0.96 -10.57 19.10
C LEU A 36 0.37 -10.75 17.70
N ALA A 37 1.18 -11.02 16.67
CA ALA A 37 0.73 -11.13 15.29
C ALA A 37 0.18 -12.51 14.92
N THR A 38 0.40 -13.53 15.74
CA THR A 38 -0.04 -14.91 15.49
C THR A 38 -1.12 -15.33 16.46
N GLY A 39 -2.14 -16.04 15.97
CA GLY A 39 -3.24 -16.57 16.79
C GLY A 39 -2.87 -17.80 17.64
N GLY A 40 -1.78 -18.50 17.30
CA GLY A 40 -1.35 -19.75 17.93
C GLY A 40 -0.06 -19.68 18.75
N GLN A 41 0.31 -20.81 19.38
CA GLN A 41 1.56 -20.95 20.14
C GLN A 41 2.82 -21.07 19.27
N GLN A 42 2.67 -21.41 17.98
CA GLN A 42 3.74 -21.41 17.00
C GLN A 42 3.68 -20.09 16.23
N GLY A 43 4.62 -19.19 16.53
CA GLY A 43 4.82 -17.96 15.76
C GLY A 43 5.19 -18.27 14.31
N VAL A 44 5.04 -17.28 13.43
CA VAL A 44 5.39 -17.43 12.02
C VAL A 44 6.92 -17.47 11.87
N GLY A 45 7.45 -18.46 11.12
CA GLY A 45 8.88 -18.53 10.81
C GLY A 45 9.38 -17.28 10.08
N LEU A 46 10.67 -16.94 10.21
CA LEU A 46 11.25 -15.71 9.62
C LEU A 46 11.09 -15.66 8.10
N GLU A 47 11.25 -16.79 7.43
CA GLU A 47 11.05 -16.97 6.01
C GLU A 47 9.61 -16.65 5.58
N ASN A 48 8.62 -17.11 6.36
CA ASN A 48 7.21 -16.87 6.09
C ASN A 48 6.84 -15.42 6.38
N ALA A 49 7.30 -14.85 7.50
CA ALA A 49 7.05 -13.46 7.84
C ALA A 49 7.65 -12.51 6.79
N LEU A 50 8.87 -12.79 6.31
CA LEU A 50 9.54 -11.99 5.28
C LEU A 50 8.81 -12.09 3.93
N PHE A 51 8.39 -13.30 3.54
CA PHE A 51 7.65 -13.50 2.30
C PHE A 51 6.29 -12.80 2.36
N MET A 52 5.54 -12.97 3.45
CA MET A 52 4.25 -12.33 3.67
C MET A 52 4.37 -10.80 3.66
N ALA A 53 5.35 -10.24 4.37
CA ALA A 53 5.59 -8.79 4.38
C ALA A 53 5.97 -8.26 3.00
N THR A 54 6.80 -8.99 2.25
CA THR A 54 7.19 -8.64 0.88
C THR A 54 5.96 -8.64 -0.04
N SER A 55 5.22 -9.75 -0.07
CA SER A 55 4.03 -9.92 -0.90
C SER A 55 2.95 -8.88 -0.62
N ALA A 56 2.73 -8.55 0.65
CA ALA A 56 1.80 -7.50 1.07
C ALA A 56 2.28 -6.12 0.61
N ALA A 57 3.55 -5.76 0.88
CA ALA A 57 4.10 -4.46 0.49
C ALA A 57 4.20 -4.28 -1.04
N THR A 58 4.39 -5.35 -1.80
CA THR A 58 4.37 -5.30 -3.29
C THR A 58 2.99 -5.54 -3.88
N VAL A 59 1.98 -5.76 -3.04
CA VAL A 59 0.58 -6.01 -3.43
C VAL A 59 0.47 -7.17 -4.45
N THR A 60 1.28 -8.22 -4.24
CA THR A 60 1.35 -9.37 -5.17
C THR A 60 0.26 -10.40 -4.91
N GLY A 61 -0.19 -10.52 -3.65
CA GLY A 61 -1.30 -11.41 -3.27
C GLY A 61 -0.92 -12.89 -3.11
N LEU A 62 0.37 -13.20 -2.92
CA LEU A 62 0.84 -14.55 -2.60
C LEU A 62 0.95 -14.74 -1.09
N THR A 63 0.56 -15.91 -0.60
CA THR A 63 0.64 -16.27 0.83
C THR A 63 1.35 -17.61 1.00
N THR A 64 2.30 -17.71 1.94
CA THR A 64 2.95 -18.99 2.29
C THR A 64 2.33 -19.65 3.52
N VAL A 65 1.60 -18.87 4.31
CA VAL A 65 0.84 -19.29 5.49
C VAL A 65 -0.57 -18.74 5.33
N SER A 66 -1.57 -19.46 5.82
CA SER A 66 -2.96 -19.04 5.73
C SER A 66 -3.22 -17.80 6.58
N ILE A 67 -4.08 -16.88 6.10
CA ILE A 67 -4.31 -15.59 6.78
C ILE A 67 -4.99 -15.78 8.14
N ASP A 68 -5.78 -16.84 8.30
CA ASP A 68 -6.48 -17.21 9.54
C ASP A 68 -5.54 -17.60 10.69
N GLU A 69 -4.26 -17.88 10.42
CA GLU A 69 -3.26 -18.12 11.45
C GLU A 69 -2.76 -16.82 12.10
N PHE A 70 -2.99 -15.67 11.47
CA PHE A 70 -2.65 -14.36 12.02
C PHE A 70 -3.73 -13.89 12.99
N SER A 71 -3.30 -13.19 14.03
CA SER A 71 -4.23 -12.48 14.89
C SER A 71 -4.79 -11.25 14.16
N ILE A 72 -5.81 -10.61 14.72
CA ILE A 72 -6.31 -9.30 14.26
C ILE A 72 -5.16 -8.28 14.13
N PHE A 73 -4.18 -8.31 15.03
CA PHE A 73 -3.02 -7.44 14.92
C PHE A 73 -2.18 -7.77 13.67
N GLY A 74 -1.89 -9.04 13.43
CA GLY A 74 -1.15 -9.48 12.23
C GLY A 74 -1.89 -9.13 10.93
N GLU A 75 -3.19 -9.37 10.88
CA GLU A 75 -4.04 -8.99 9.75
C GLU A 75 -4.01 -7.47 9.49
N LEU A 76 -4.09 -6.65 10.54
CA LEU A 76 -3.98 -5.19 10.41
C LEU A 76 -2.59 -4.75 9.91
N VAL A 77 -1.52 -5.42 10.33
CA VAL A 77 -0.17 -5.15 9.79
C VAL A 77 -0.12 -5.47 8.30
N ILE A 78 -0.66 -6.62 7.88
CA ILE A 78 -0.72 -7.01 6.46
C ILE A 78 -1.54 -5.99 5.65
N LEU A 79 -2.71 -5.58 6.15
CA LEU A 79 -3.53 -4.55 5.51
C LEU A 79 -2.79 -3.21 5.38
N ALA A 80 -2.07 -2.80 6.42
CA ALA A 80 -1.27 -1.57 6.39
C ALA A 80 -0.13 -1.66 5.35
N LEU A 81 0.55 -2.80 5.24
CA LEU A 81 1.57 -3.03 4.22
C LEU A 81 0.99 -2.96 2.81
N ILE A 82 -0.18 -3.56 2.58
CA ILE A 82 -0.90 -3.47 1.30
C ILE A 82 -1.23 -2.02 0.97
N GLN A 83 -1.75 -1.25 1.92
CA GLN A 83 -2.11 0.14 1.70
C GLN A 83 -0.89 0.99 1.33
N ILE A 84 0.17 0.91 2.13
CA ILE A 84 1.40 1.70 1.94
C ILE A 84 2.07 1.29 0.63
N GLY A 85 2.12 -0.01 0.34
CA GLY A 85 2.63 -0.57 -0.90
C GLY A 85 1.86 -0.11 -2.14
N GLY A 86 0.53 -0.13 -2.05
CA GLY A 86 -0.38 0.31 -3.11
C GLY A 86 -0.16 1.76 -3.52
N PHE A 87 0.08 2.65 -2.56
CA PHE A 87 0.43 4.05 -2.87
C PHE A 87 1.71 4.19 -3.70
N GLY A 88 2.69 3.29 -3.49
CA GLY A 88 3.92 3.24 -4.28
C GLY A 88 3.64 2.93 -5.76
N ILE A 89 2.84 1.90 -6.03
CA ILE A 89 2.45 1.53 -7.39
C ILE A 89 1.65 2.65 -8.05
N MET A 90 0.67 3.24 -7.37
CA MET A 90 -0.14 4.35 -7.91
C MET A 90 0.71 5.56 -8.30
N THR A 91 1.75 5.88 -7.52
CA THR A 91 2.68 6.97 -7.82
C THR A 91 3.45 6.70 -9.11
N ILE A 92 4.01 5.49 -9.27
CA ILE A 92 4.74 5.10 -10.48
C ILE A 92 3.80 5.09 -11.69
N SER A 93 2.60 4.52 -11.57
CA SER A 93 1.58 4.51 -12.62
C SER A 93 1.18 5.92 -13.04
N SER A 94 1.01 6.84 -12.09
CA SER A 94 0.70 8.25 -12.36
C SER A 94 1.84 8.95 -13.10
N LEU A 95 3.09 8.70 -12.72
CA LEU A 95 4.26 9.23 -13.43
C LEU A 95 4.34 8.68 -14.86
N LEU A 96 4.11 7.39 -15.07
CA LEU A 96 4.08 6.77 -16.40
C LEU A 96 2.94 7.35 -17.26
N LEU A 97 1.75 7.53 -16.68
CA LEU A 97 0.61 8.16 -17.35
C LEU A 97 0.90 9.62 -17.69
N LEU A 98 1.55 10.37 -16.79
CA LEU A 98 1.98 11.74 -17.04
C LEU A 98 2.98 11.80 -18.19
N ILE A 99 3.99 10.92 -18.23
CA ILE A 99 4.96 10.84 -19.32
C ILE A 99 4.27 10.50 -20.65
N ALA A 100 3.32 9.55 -20.65
CA ALA A 100 2.55 9.17 -21.82
C ALA A 100 1.65 10.32 -22.32
N SER A 101 0.99 11.05 -21.41
CA SER A 101 0.11 12.19 -21.71
C SER A 101 0.84 13.48 -22.05
N ASN A 102 2.12 13.61 -21.67
CA ASN A 102 2.99 14.76 -22.00
C ASN A 102 3.30 14.87 -23.51
N ARG A 103 2.80 13.96 -24.34
CA ARG A 103 2.81 14.10 -25.81
C ARG A 103 1.78 15.10 -26.35
N MET A 104 0.91 15.67 -25.50
CA MET A 104 0.10 16.86 -25.84
C MET A 104 0.99 18.12 -25.76
N GLY A 105 1.16 18.81 -26.90
CA GLY A 105 2.10 19.93 -27.01
C GLY A 105 1.78 21.11 -26.08
N LEU A 106 2.80 21.87 -25.68
CA LEU A 106 2.71 23.07 -24.83
C LEU A 106 1.60 24.06 -25.27
N ARG A 107 1.30 24.12 -26.57
CA ARG A 107 0.18 24.88 -27.17
C ARG A 107 -1.21 24.43 -26.70
N GLN A 108 -1.47 23.12 -26.62
CA GLN A 108 -2.77 22.60 -26.16
C GLN A 108 -2.97 22.86 -24.68
N ARG A 109 -1.89 22.84 -23.89
CA ARG A 109 -1.93 23.26 -22.47
C ARG A 109 -2.18 24.75 -22.30
N MET A 110 -1.64 25.60 -23.19
CA MET A 110 -1.91 27.03 -23.16
C MET A 110 -3.36 27.36 -23.57
N LEU A 111 -3.92 26.65 -24.56
CA LEU A 111 -5.33 26.82 -24.96
C LEU A 111 -6.29 26.30 -23.89
N ALA A 112 -6.00 25.13 -23.29
CA ALA A 112 -6.78 24.62 -22.16
C ALA A 112 -6.68 25.52 -20.90
N ARG A 113 -5.52 26.16 -20.67
CA ARG A 113 -5.34 27.17 -19.60
C ARG A 113 -6.12 28.47 -19.85
N ALA A 114 -6.44 28.79 -21.11
CA ALA A 114 -7.19 29.98 -21.47
C ALA A 114 -8.71 29.77 -21.30
N GLU A 115 -9.22 28.55 -21.48
CA GLU A 115 -10.63 28.22 -21.25
C GLU A 115 -10.94 27.74 -19.83
N ILE A 116 -9.99 27.08 -19.17
CA ILE A 116 -10.15 26.52 -17.83
C ILE A 116 -9.21 27.30 -16.92
N GLY A 117 -9.75 28.36 -16.30
CA GLY A 117 -9.02 29.21 -15.36
C GLY A 117 -8.32 28.36 -14.28
N ALA A 118 -7.00 28.38 -14.32
CA ALA A 118 -6.07 27.93 -13.28
C ALA A 118 -6.37 26.58 -12.61
N VAL A 119 -5.86 25.49 -13.19
CA VAL A 119 -5.33 24.41 -12.35
C VAL A 119 -3.86 24.75 -12.09
N ASP A 120 -3.61 25.29 -10.91
CA ASP A 120 -2.29 25.64 -10.43
C ASP A 120 -1.37 24.41 -10.37
N LEU A 121 -0.08 24.61 -10.58
CA LEU A 121 0.96 23.56 -10.50
C LEU A 121 1.45 23.33 -9.06
N GLY A 122 0.75 23.87 -8.07
CA GLY A 122 0.66 23.31 -6.73
C GLY A 122 -0.63 22.50 -6.68
N ASP A 123 -0.64 21.20 -6.39
CA ASP A 123 -0.11 20.72 -5.13
C ASP A 123 0.00 19.19 -5.24
N LEU A 124 1.21 18.66 -5.53
CA LEU A 124 1.45 17.20 -5.56
C LEU A 124 0.94 16.52 -4.27
N ARG A 125 1.01 17.25 -3.15
CA ARG A 125 0.46 16.84 -1.86
C ARG A 125 -1.07 16.76 -1.89
N GLN A 126 -1.76 17.70 -2.53
CA GLN A 126 -3.22 17.63 -2.71
C GLN A 126 -3.62 16.45 -3.59
N LEU A 127 -2.84 16.13 -4.64
CA LEU A 127 -3.09 14.95 -5.47
C LEU A 127 -2.91 13.66 -4.67
N VAL A 128 -1.81 13.52 -3.92
CA VAL A 128 -1.57 12.36 -3.05
C VAL A 128 -2.68 12.20 -2.01
N TRP A 129 -3.10 13.29 -1.36
CA TRP A 129 -4.20 13.26 -0.39
C TRP A 129 -5.56 12.98 -1.03
N ALA A 130 -5.81 13.44 -2.25
CA ALA A 130 -7.03 13.13 -2.99
C ALA A 130 -7.09 11.64 -3.32
N ILE A 131 -5.99 11.07 -3.84
CA ILE A 131 -5.88 9.63 -4.11
C ILE A 131 -6.10 8.84 -2.82
N ALA A 132 -5.41 9.20 -1.72
CA ALA A 132 -5.58 8.51 -0.44
C ALA A 132 -7.03 8.53 0.08
N ARG A 133 -7.72 9.68 0.01
CA ARG A 133 -9.12 9.78 0.45
C ARG A 133 -10.08 9.00 -0.44
N ILE A 134 -9.88 9.06 -1.76
CA ILE A 134 -10.74 8.35 -2.71
C ILE A 134 -10.55 6.84 -2.54
N THR A 135 -9.30 6.36 -2.50
CA THR A 135 -8.97 4.94 -2.32
C THR A 135 -9.56 4.40 -1.02
N LEU A 136 -9.26 5.04 0.13
CA LEU A 136 -9.79 4.61 1.42
C LEU A 136 -11.32 4.70 1.48
N GLY A 137 -11.92 5.71 0.85
CA GLY A 137 -13.37 5.86 0.77
C GLY A 137 -14.04 4.72 0.00
N ILE A 138 -13.47 4.34 -1.16
CA ILE A 138 -13.96 3.23 -1.97
C ILE A 138 -13.72 1.90 -1.25
N GLU A 139 -12.54 1.67 -0.68
CA GLU A 139 -12.20 0.46 0.06
C GLU A 139 -13.15 0.26 1.25
N ALA A 140 -13.38 1.30 2.06
CA ALA A 140 -14.30 1.24 3.19
C ALA A 140 -15.75 1.01 2.74
N ALA A 141 -16.21 1.66 1.67
CA ALA A 141 -17.55 1.45 1.13
C ALA A 141 -17.74 0.01 0.64
N LEU A 142 -16.81 -0.51 -0.15
CA LEU A 142 -16.86 -1.88 -0.66
C LEU A 142 -16.72 -2.90 0.47
N ALA A 143 -15.80 -2.70 1.40
CA ALA A 143 -15.64 -3.56 2.58
C ALA A 143 -16.93 -3.62 3.39
N THR A 144 -17.58 -2.47 3.64
CA THR A 144 -18.85 -2.41 4.37
C THR A 144 -19.98 -3.12 3.62
N ILE A 145 -20.12 -2.89 2.30
CA ILE A 145 -21.13 -3.54 1.47
C ILE A 145 -20.94 -5.06 1.49
N LEU A 146 -19.70 -5.54 1.31
CA LEU A 146 -19.38 -6.95 1.33
C LEU A 146 -19.59 -7.57 2.71
N PHE A 147 -19.18 -6.88 3.78
CA PHE A 147 -19.37 -7.34 5.15
C PHE A 147 -20.85 -7.52 5.50
N VAL A 148 -21.68 -6.51 5.20
CA VAL A 148 -23.13 -6.59 5.42
C VAL A 148 -23.76 -7.71 4.59
N ARG A 149 -23.34 -7.85 3.32
CA ARG A 149 -23.84 -8.93 2.45
C ARG A 149 -23.44 -10.31 2.99
N PHE A 150 -22.23 -10.47 3.51
CA PHE A 150 -21.76 -11.74 4.05
C PHE A 150 -22.54 -12.16 5.30
N LEU A 151 -22.84 -11.20 6.19
CA LEU A 151 -23.73 -11.41 7.34
C LEU A 151 -25.14 -11.81 6.91
N GLN A 152 -25.72 -11.13 5.91
CA GLN A 152 -27.07 -11.43 5.41
C GLN A 152 -27.16 -12.76 4.66
N ALA A 153 -26.06 -13.20 4.02
CA ALA A 153 -26.02 -14.45 3.28
C ALA A 153 -25.93 -15.70 4.18
N GLY A 154 -25.85 -15.55 5.51
CA GLY A 154 -25.94 -16.67 6.45
C GLY A 154 -24.81 -17.69 6.32
N TYR A 155 -23.60 -17.26 5.95
CA TYR A 155 -22.42 -18.14 5.88
C TYR A 155 -21.91 -18.63 7.26
N GLU A 156 -22.63 -18.32 8.35
CA GLU A 156 -22.33 -18.76 9.72
C GLU A 156 -22.58 -20.27 9.92
N ASP A 157 -23.40 -20.93 9.10
CA ASP A 157 -23.73 -22.36 9.28
C ASP A 157 -22.67 -23.35 8.73
N ASN A 158 -21.66 -22.89 7.98
CA ASN A 158 -20.61 -23.77 7.41
C ASN A 158 -19.16 -23.37 7.77
N ALA A 159 -18.96 -22.35 8.61
CA ALA A 159 -17.62 -21.94 9.05
C ALA A 159 -17.01 -22.89 10.12
N GLY A 160 -17.81 -23.82 10.67
CA GLY A 160 -17.37 -24.81 11.67
C GLY A 160 -17.22 -26.25 11.16
N SER A 161 -17.46 -26.53 9.87
CA SER A 161 -17.49 -27.91 9.31
C SER A 161 -16.35 -28.22 8.33
N ALA A 162 -15.24 -27.48 8.41
CA ALA A 162 -14.00 -27.80 7.71
C ALA A 162 -12.81 -27.85 8.67
N ALA A 163 -13.05 -28.40 9.88
CA ALA A 163 -12.00 -28.88 10.79
C ALA A 163 -11.64 -30.33 10.47
#